data_AF-A0A972KA10-F1
#
_entry.id   AF-A0A972KA10-F1
#
_cell.length_a   1.000
_cell.length_b   1.000
_cell.length_c   1.000
_cell.angle_alpha   90.00
_cell.angle_beta   90.00
_cell.angle_gamma   90.00
#
_symmetry.space_group_name_H-M   'P 1'
#
loop_
_entity.id
_entity.type
_entity.pdbx_description
1 polymer ?
#
loop_
_entity_poly.entity_id
_entity_poly.type
_entity_poly.pdbx_seq_one_letter_code
_entity_poly.pdbx_strand_id
1 'polypeptide(L)' 'VLFAQPVLTARTVESHLDVQRPSALRMLDLFTEMGILEELEPGLRRMRRFVARDIMALLSEGLDEPLNP' A
#
# COMPACT_ATOMS: atom_id res chain seq x y z
N VAL A 1 10.53 5.28 -0.41
CA VAL A 1 9.23 5.79 -0.90
C VAL A 1 8.19 4.73 -0.61
N LEU A 2 7.20 4.99 0.25
CA LEU A 2 6.20 3.99 0.69
C LEU A 2 5.47 3.35 -0.51
N PHE A 3 5.30 4.13 -1.58
CA PHE A 3 4.59 3.76 -2.80
C PHE A 3 5.49 3.20 -3.91
N ALA A 4 6.79 2.99 -3.66
CA ALA A 4 7.67 2.35 -4.66
C ALA A 4 7.41 0.85 -4.81
N GLN A 5 6.63 0.25 -3.90
CA GLN A 5 6.10 -1.10 -4.02
C GLN A 5 4.57 -1.01 -4.03
N PRO A 6 3.89 -1.56 -5.04
CA PRO A 6 2.44 -1.41 -5.21
C PRO A 6 1.63 -2.21 -4.17
N VAL A 7 2.30 -2.98 -3.32
CA VAL A 7 1.69 -3.82 -2.29
C VAL A 7 2.23 -3.37 -0.94
N LEU A 8 1.34 -2.84 -0.10
CA LEU A 8 1.64 -2.51 1.28
C LEU A 8 1.44 -3.75 2.16
N THR A 9 2.40 -3.97 3.06
CA THR A 9 2.33 -4.99 4.11
C THR A 9 2.58 -4.34 5.47
N ALA A 10 2.16 -4.99 6.56
CA ALA A 10 2.40 -4.48 7.92
C ALA A 10 3.90 -4.20 8.17
N ARG A 11 4.78 -5.08 7.69
CA ARG A 11 6.24 -4.90 7.80
C ARG A 11 6.73 -3.64 7.07
N THR A 12 6.17 -3.36 5.88
CA THR A 12 6.48 -2.14 5.12
C THR A 12 6.07 -0.90 5.90
N VAL A 13 4.88 -0.89 6.49
CA VAL A 13 4.36 0.21 7.31
C VAL A 13 5.20 0.44 8.57
N GLU A 14 5.52 -0.62 9.32
CA GLU A 14 6.42 -0.58 10.47
C GLU A 14 7.75 0.09 10.12
N SER A 15 8.40 -0.36 9.04
CA SER A 15 9.72 0.12 8.65
C SER A 15 9.76 1.57 8.17
N HIS A 16 8.64 2.10 7.67
CA HIS A 16 8.57 3.43 7.08
C HIS A 16 7.94 4.48 7.98
N LEU A 17 7.10 4.09 8.93
CA LEU A 17 6.39 5.00 9.84
C LEU A 17 6.87 4.88 11.29
N ASP A 18 7.86 4.03 11.57
CA ASP A 18 8.40 3.75 12.91
C ASP A 18 7.29 3.39 13.93
N VAL A 19 6.32 2.61 13.47
CA VAL A 19 5.19 2.15 14.29
C VAL A 19 5.33 0.67 14.62
N GLN A 20 4.80 0.27 15.78
CA GLN A 20 4.75 -1.13 16.18
C GLN A 20 3.68 -1.90 15.38
N ARG A 21 3.86 -3.21 15.25
CA ARG A 21 2.97 -4.11 14.48
C ARG A 21 1.48 -3.96 14.76
N PRO A 22 1.00 -3.88 16.02
CA PRO A 22 -0.44 -3.72 16.29
C PRO A 22 -0.98 -2.38 15.77
N SER A 23 -0.16 -1.34 15.75
CA SER A 23 -0.52 -0.04 15.19
C SER A 23 -0.52 -0.10 13.67
N ALA A 24 0.46 -0.75 13.05
CA ALA A 24 0.51 -0.96 11.60
C ALA A 24 -0.73 -1.70 11.07
N LEU A 25 -1.16 -2.77 11.76
CA LEU A 25 -2.39 -3.50 11.39
C LEU A 25 -3.63 -2.61 11.50
N ARG A 26 -3.78 -1.87 12.60
CA ARG A 26 -4.89 -0.91 12.77
C ARG A 26 -4.91 0.15 11.68
N MET A 27 -3.75 0.66 11.27
CA MET A 27 -3.66 1.65 10.20
C MET A 27 -4.09 1.07 8.85
N LEU A 28 -3.70 -0.18 8.55
CA LEU A 28 -4.14 -0.87 7.34
C LEU A 28 -5.66 -1.07 7.32
N ASP A 29 -6.25 -1.45 8.45
CA ASP A 29 -7.69 -1.58 8.58
C ASP A 29 -8.39 -0.23 8.38
N LEU A 30 -7.94 0.83 9.06
CA LEU A 30 -8.49 2.19 8.91
C LEU A 30 -8.40 2.72 7.47
N PHE A 31 -7.26 2.53 6.80
CA PHE A 31 -7.12 2.94 5.40
C PHE A 31 -8.01 2.14 4.46
N THR A 32 -8.31 0.89 4.79
CA THR A 32 -9.26 0.06 4.02
C THR A 32 -10.70 0.53 4.26
N GLU A 33 -11.07 0.81 5.51
CA GLU A 33 -12.38 1.37 5.87
C GLU A 33 -12.63 2.74 5.21
N MET A 34 -11.60 3.58 5.11
CA MET A 34 -11.66 4.87 4.40
C MET A 34 -11.62 4.74 2.87
N GLY A 35 -11.50 3.53 2.32
CA GLY A 35 -11.46 3.28 0.88
C GLY A 35 -10.14 3.64 0.19
N ILE A 36 -9.09 3.98 0.96
CA ILE A 36 -7.77 4.35 0.43
C ILE A 36 -7.00 3.09 -0.01
N LEU A 37 -7.20 1.98 0.71
CA LEU A 37 -6.61 0.69 0.39
C LEU A 37 -7.69 -0.35 0.09
N GLU A 38 -7.34 -1.29 -0.78
CA GLU A 38 -8.11 -2.50 -1.04
C GLU A 38 -7.30 -3.71 -0.55
N GLU A 39 -7.94 -4.58 0.26
CA GLU A 39 -7.33 -5.84 0.65
C GLU A 39 -7.40 -6.83 -0.51
N LEU A 40 -6.26 -7.44 -0.83
CA LEU A 40 -6.12 -8.48 -1.85
C LEU A 40 -6.17 -9.87 -1.22
N GLU A 41 -6.26 -10.88 -2.10
CA GLU A 41 -6.10 -12.27 -1.70
C GLU A 41 -4.85 -12.47 -0.82
N PRO A 42 -4.98 -13.18 0.32
CA PRO A 42 -3.87 -13.42 1.22
C PRO A 42 -2.69 -14.10 0.52
N GLY A 43 -1.47 -13.65 0.83
CA GLY A 43 -0.24 -14.24 0.32
C GLY A 43 0.20 -15.50 1.09
N LEU A 44 1.45 -15.90 0.86
CA LEU A 44 2.08 -17.01 1.58
C LEU A 44 1.90 -16.86 3.09
N ARG A 45 1.62 -17.99 3.76
CA ARG A 45 1.37 -18.05 5.21
C ARG A 45 0.22 -17.13 5.68
N ARG A 46 -0.80 -16.91 4.84
CA ARG A 46 -1.95 -16.04 5.12
C ARG A 46 -1.55 -14.58 5.40
N MET A 47 -0.45 -14.12 4.80
CA MET A 47 -0.03 -12.73 4.92
C MET A 47 -1.05 -11.83 4.23
N ARG A 48 -1.73 -10.96 4.99
CA ARG A 48 -2.64 -9.94 4.45
C ARG A 48 -1.86 -8.97 3.54
N ARG A 49 -2.47 -8.60 2.42
CA ARG A 49 -1.85 -7.78 1.35
C ARG A 49 -2.81 -6.68 0.97
N PHE A 50 -2.29 -5.48 0.75
CA PHE A 50 -3.11 -4.31 0.45
C PHE A 50 -2.55 -3.57 -0.75
N VAL A 51 -3.43 -3.01 -1.58
CA VAL A 51 -3.07 -2.17 -2.73
C VAL A 51 -3.76 -0.82 -2.63
N ALA A 52 -3.07 0.26 -2.98
CA ALA A 52 -3.67 1.58 -3.11
C ALA A 52 -4.10 1.79 -4.56
N ARG A 53 -5.31 1.32 -4.92
CA ARG A 53 -5.78 1.28 -6.32
C ARG A 53 -5.73 2.66 -6.99
N ASP A 54 -6.18 3.70 -6.31
CA ASP A 54 -6.23 5.06 -6.86
C ASP A 54 -4.84 5.64 -7.11
N ILE A 55 -3.89 5.34 -6.21
CA ILE A 55 -2.49 5.73 -6.39
C ILE A 55 -1.88 4.96 -7.57
N MET A 56 -2.22 3.68 -7.73
CA MET A 56 -1.75 2.87 -8.86
C MET A 56 -2.29 3.39 -10.20
N ALA A 57 -3.55 3.80 -10.25
CA ALA A 57 -4.17 4.40 -11.43
C ALA A 57 -3.46 5.71 -11.81
N LEU A 58 -3.25 6.60 -10.85
CA LEU A 58 -2.52 7.86 -11.05
C LEU A 58 -1.07 7.63 -11.51
N LEU A 59 -0.38 6.64 -10.94
CA LEU A 59 0.98 6.30 -11.37
C LEU A 59 0.99 5.69 -12.77
N SER A 60 0.00 4.89 -13.15
CA SER A 60 -0.07 4.34 -14.51
C SER A 60 -0.38 5.42 -15.56
N GLU A 61 -1.25 6.38 -15.24
CA GLU A 61 -1.56 7.49 -16.15
C GLU A 61 -0.36 8.42 -16.36
N GLY A 62 0.47 8.64 -15.33
CA GLY A 62 1.67 9.48 -15.42
C GLY A 62 2.91 8.79 -16.01
N LEU A 63 2.90 7.47 -16.21
CA LEU A 63 4.02 6.72 -16.82
C LEU A 63 3.89 6.57 -18.34
N ASP A 64 2.73 6.90 -18.92
CA ASP A 64 2.50 6.93 -20.37
C ASP A 64 2.85 8.30 -21.00
N GLU A 65 3.05 9.34 -20.18
CA GLU A 65 3.68 10.59 -20.64
C GLU A 65 5.20 10.43 -20.60
N PRO A 66 5.92 10.63 -21.73
CA PRO A 66 7.38 10.65 -21.69
C PRO A 66 7.81 11.77 -20.74
N LEU A 67 8.57 11.40 -19.71
CA LEU A 67 9.24 12.36 -18.82
C LEU A 67 10.06 13.31 -19.70
N ASN A 68 9.50 14.48 -19.97
CA ASN A 68 10.18 15.54 -20.71
C ASN A 68 11.30 16.07 -19.78
N PRO A 69 12.57 16.06 -20.20
CA PRO A 69 13.72 16.39 -19.35
C PRO A 69 13.70 17.82 -18.80
#